data_AF-A0A250IA13-F1
#
_entry.id   AF-A0A250IA13-F1
#
_cell.length_a   1.000
_cell.length_b   1.000
_cell.length_c   1.000
_cell.angle_alpha   90.00
_cell.angle_beta   90.00
_cell.angle_gamma   90.00
#
_symmetry.space_group_name_H-M   'P 1'
#
loop_
_entity.id
_entity.type
_entity.pdbx_description
1 polymer ?
#
loop_
_entity_poly.entity_id
_entity_poly.type
_entity_poly.pdbx_seq_one_letter_code
_entity_poly.pdbx_strand_id
1 'polypeptide(L)'
;MSPSLSSNARASRTRHKNSLLASGTALMLASALGCGTAEPVVPETNSHEDLVRKSQSVIVGSRIQAESWSSALTTANAVFNEGGGDGQSVAGFQVNETIGYSQVDFGGGADQIQVRVGAPYAGGKADIYAGSTKIGTVSIDAATGSDWNVFTTKTVSITKTSGRQDVRFKAVATGGDWLFKFDYFELHNTGGGGTTNPPPQTGKVPVVVTNKCPFPLEVILSGVGDVPLEPVSGGVKPFRNLGTGASYTYYAPSNYPSARVSAYKTKPTPASPRELEKAEFTLGLDPGNGAQNIYYNLTYVDHVGLPMQINASGTGGGCVDVRCNKSQSALATAVANGCPDGLRYSMGGATICLAPRSFCLDGEYAGDSRRASVCSRLDGEIARCASKYPGQCNPGSAKTPQVYACSAPFFDQSAKWCSAITRGMVDAPDSTNVAQYYNTGKPFNLYAKWVHDQCGAVYSFAYDDYPMAANQAGFYTCNGGRQLNVTFCPAG
;
A
#
# COMPACT_ATOMS: atom_id res chain seq x y z
N MET A 1 -38.08 16.91 -59.60
CA MET A 1 -36.61 16.97 -59.56
C MET A 1 -36.15 16.73 -58.13
N SER A 2 -36.07 15.45 -57.75
CA SER A 2 -35.16 14.93 -56.71
C SER A 2 -33.78 14.70 -57.36
N PRO A 3 -32.70 14.25 -56.68
CA PRO A 3 -32.54 13.80 -55.28
C PRO A 3 -31.36 14.47 -54.55
N SER A 4 -31.17 14.41 -53.22
CA SER A 4 -31.15 13.34 -52.21
C SER A 4 -29.80 12.59 -52.04
N LEU A 5 -29.33 12.59 -50.77
CA LEU A 5 -28.82 11.46 -49.99
C LEU A 5 -27.41 10.86 -50.19
N SER A 6 -26.76 10.69 -49.02
CA SER A 6 -25.91 9.54 -48.60
C SER A 6 -24.49 9.48 -49.21
N SER A 7 -23.47 8.83 -48.65
CA SER A 7 -23.15 8.18 -47.37
C SER A 7 -21.69 7.68 -47.48
N ASN A 8 -21.13 7.20 -46.36
CA ASN A 8 -20.00 6.25 -46.23
C ASN A 8 -18.57 6.78 -46.49
N ALA A 9 -17.50 6.25 -45.91
CA ALA A 9 -17.24 5.43 -44.71
C ALA A 9 -15.70 5.22 -44.65
N ARG A 10 -15.21 4.91 -43.44
CA ARG A 10 -14.08 4.01 -43.09
C ARG A 10 -12.62 4.50 -43.04
N ALA A 11 -12.04 4.10 -41.90
CA ALA A 11 -10.70 3.55 -41.63
C ALA A 11 -9.53 4.56 -41.52
N SER A 12 -9.09 4.85 -40.29
CA SER A 12 -8.06 4.09 -39.53
C SER A 12 -6.63 4.32 -40.03
N ARG A 13 -5.84 5.07 -39.27
CA ARG A 13 -4.63 4.52 -38.63
C ARG A 13 -4.02 5.48 -37.60
N THR A 14 -3.82 4.86 -36.44
CA THR A 14 -3.02 5.21 -35.28
C THR A 14 -1.61 5.73 -35.58
N ARG A 15 -1.17 6.73 -34.80
CA ARG A 15 0.22 6.85 -34.29
C ARG A 15 0.28 7.83 -33.11
N HIS A 16 -0.12 7.36 -31.93
CA HIS A 16 0.37 7.95 -30.68
C HIS A 16 1.79 7.42 -30.45
N LYS A 17 2.79 8.32 -30.50
CA LYS A 17 4.11 8.07 -29.94
C LYS A 17 4.01 8.36 -28.43
N ASN A 18 3.82 7.31 -27.64
CA ASN A 18 4.09 7.35 -26.21
C ASN A 18 5.60 7.33 -26.01
N SER A 19 6.18 8.47 -25.68
CA SER A 19 7.51 8.57 -25.07
C SER A 19 7.36 8.41 -23.56
N LEU A 20 7.45 7.17 -23.08
CA LEU A 20 7.70 6.88 -21.67
C LEU A 20 9.14 7.26 -21.35
N LEU A 21 9.32 8.35 -20.61
CA LEU A 21 10.55 8.63 -19.87
C LEU A 21 10.47 7.85 -18.55
N ALA A 22 11.14 6.70 -18.51
CA ALA A 22 11.46 6.02 -17.28
C ALA A 22 12.61 6.77 -16.60
N SER A 23 12.31 7.49 -15.51
CA SER A 23 13.32 7.99 -14.58
C SER A 23 13.88 6.81 -13.79
N GLY A 24 15.03 6.30 -14.22
CA GLY A 24 15.73 5.23 -13.53
C GLY A 24 16.36 5.73 -12.23
N THR A 25 16.10 5.01 -11.15
CA THR A 25 16.89 5.03 -9.92
C THR A 25 18.18 4.25 -10.20
N ALA A 26 19.32 4.92 -10.11
CA ALA A 26 20.63 4.32 -10.33
C ALA A 26 20.98 3.39 -9.16
N LEU A 27 21.10 2.08 -9.44
CA LEU A 27 21.82 1.13 -8.61
C LEU A 27 22.92 0.51 -9.46
N MET A 28 24.17 0.81 -9.11
CA MET A 28 25.38 0.24 -9.72
C MET A 28 25.51 -1.23 -9.32
N LEU A 29 25.47 -2.15 -10.28
CA LEU A 29 26.09 -3.47 -10.16
C LEU A 29 26.69 -3.88 -11.51
N ALA A 30 28.00 -4.15 -11.48
CA ALA A 30 28.77 -4.71 -12.57
C ALA A 30 28.75 -6.25 -12.50
N SER A 31 28.51 -6.92 -13.62
CA SER A 31 28.96 -8.30 -13.87
C SER A 31 28.78 -8.71 -15.33
N ALA A 32 29.68 -9.61 -15.74
CA ALA A 32 30.15 -9.88 -17.09
C ALA A 32 29.21 -10.67 -18.01
N LEU A 33 29.44 -10.49 -19.31
CA LEU A 33 28.87 -11.24 -20.44
C LEU A 33 29.37 -12.70 -20.47
N GLY A 34 28.43 -13.63 -20.65
CA GLY A 34 28.67 -15.01 -21.06
C GLY A 34 27.51 -15.51 -21.94
N CYS A 35 27.81 -15.86 -23.20
CA CYS A 35 26.89 -16.35 -24.22
C CYS A 35 26.74 -17.88 -24.23
N GLY A 36 25.61 -18.36 -24.75
CA GLY A 36 25.37 -19.73 -25.24
C GLY A 36 24.44 -20.55 -24.32
N THR A 37 23.51 -21.40 -24.77
CA THR A 37 23.11 -21.95 -26.08
C THR A 37 21.69 -22.55 -25.93
N ALA A 38 21.06 -22.88 -27.05
CA ALA A 38 19.64 -23.24 -27.20
C ALA A 38 19.23 -24.69 -26.81
N GLU A 39 17.92 -24.82 -26.54
CA GLU A 39 17.00 -25.99 -26.64
C GLU A 39 17.07 -27.15 -25.60
N PRO A 40 15.96 -27.89 -25.30
CA PRO A 40 14.77 -28.15 -26.13
C PRO A 40 13.37 -28.04 -25.46
N VAL A 41 12.35 -28.09 -26.33
CA VAL A 41 10.91 -28.14 -26.08
C VAL A 41 10.49 -29.44 -25.36
N VAL A 42 9.67 -29.33 -24.31
CA VAL A 42 9.03 -30.45 -23.59
C VAL A 42 7.51 -30.18 -23.55
N PRO A 43 6.63 -31.17 -23.82
CA PRO A 43 5.22 -30.93 -24.09
C PRO A 43 4.43 -30.52 -22.83
N GLU A 44 3.68 -29.42 -22.92
CA GLU A 44 2.68 -29.04 -21.92
C GLU A 44 1.41 -29.88 -22.12
N THR A 45 1.21 -30.88 -21.27
CA THR A 45 -0.13 -31.37 -20.92
C THR A 45 -0.29 -31.28 -19.40
N ASN A 46 -0.64 -30.09 -18.93
CA ASN A 46 -1.42 -29.94 -17.70
C ASN A 46 -2.51 -28.92 -18.04
N SER A 47 -3.77 -29.35 -18.00
CA SER A 47 -4.92 -28.48 -18.27
C SER A 47 -4.93 -27.33 -17.26
N HIS A 48 -5.39 -26.16 -17.71
CA HIS A 48 -5.50 -24.93 -16.91
C HIS A 48 -6.27 -25.16 -15.58
N GLU A 49 -7.16 -26.15 -15.53
CA GLU A 49 -7.91 -26.53 -14.33
C GLU A 49 -7.06 -27.21 -13.24
N ASP A 50 -6.00 -27.94 -13.58
CA ASP A 50 -5.11 -28.58 -12.60
C ASP A 50 -4.10 -27.60 -11.96
N LEU A 51 -3.79 -26.50 -12.65
CA LEU A 51 -2.99 -25.39 -12.10
C LEU A 51 -3.80 -24.48 -11.17
N VAL A 52 -5.10 -24.32 -11.45
CA VAL A 52 -6.05 -23.63 -10.56
C VAL A 52 -6.29 -24.43 -9.27
N ARG A 53 -6.31 -25.76 -9.32
CA ARG A 53 -6.47 -26.62 -8.13
C ARG A 53 -5.24 -26.68 -7.20
N LYS A 54 -4.04 -26.38 -7.70
CA LYS A 54 -2.78 -26.50 -6.93
C LYS A 54 -2.29 -25.19 -6.29
N SER A 55 -3.02 -24.07 -6.39
CA SER A 55 -2.53 -22.79 -5.85
C SER A 55 -3.60 -21.95 -5.14
N GLN A 56 -4.07 -22.42 -3.99
CA GLN A 56 -4.64 -21.52 -2.96
C GLN A 56 -3.79 -21.61 -1.68
N SER A 57 -2.86 -20.66 -1.56
CA SER A 57 -2.17 -20.40 -0.31
C SER A 57 -2.95 -19.32 0.45
N VAL A 58 -3.97 -19.71 1.21
CA VAL A 58 -4.80 -18.77 1.97
C VAL A 58 -4.26 -18.62 3.39
N ILE A 59 -3.63 -17.50 3.71
CA ILE A 59 -3.10 -17.15 5.04
C ILE A 59 -4.23 -16.55 5.92
N VAL A 60 -4.14 -16.60 7.26
CA VAL A 60 -4.97 -15.82 8.19
C VAL A 60 -5.11 -14.35 7.74
N GLY A 61 -6.34 -13.82 7.72
CA GLY A 61 -6.68 -12.50 7.14
C GLY A 61 -6.89 -12.50 5.62
N SER A 62 -6.60 -13.58 4.90
CA SER A 62 -6.93 -13.70 3.48
C SER A 62 -8.39 -14.08 3.32
N ARG A 63 -9.14 -13.24 2.62
CA ARG A 63 -10.52 -13.51 2.21
C ARG A 63 -10.61 -14.75 1.33
N ILE A 64 -11.40 -15.73 1.76
CA ILE A 64 -11.83 -16.86 0.94
C ILE A 64 -13.21 -16.56 0.42
N GLN A 65 -13.32 -16.45 -0.91
CA GLN A 65 -14.59 -16.24 -1.57
C GLN A 65 -15.46 -17.50 -1.48
N ALA A 66 -16.75 -17.34 -1.26
CA ALA A 66 -17.65 -18.45 -1.02
C ALA A 66 -17.73 -19.37 -2.23
N GLU A 67 -17.67 -18.83 -3.45
CA GLU A 67 -17.66 -19.54 -4.72
C GLU A 67 -16.41 -20.40 -4.97
N SER A 68 -15.37 -20.27 -4.12
CA SER A 68 -14.17 -21.11 -4.16
C SER A 68 -14.34 -22.44 -3.41
N TRP A 69 -15.56 -22.95 -3.30
CA TRP A 69 -15.86 -24.19 -2.60
C TRP A 69 -15.29 -25.42 -3.33
N SER A 70 -14.98 -26.46 -2.56
CA SER A 70 -14.52 -27.76 -3.05
C SER A 70 -15.69 -28.68 -3.27
N SER A 71 -15.87 -29.20 -4.49
CA SER A 71 -16.91 -30.18 -4.80
C SER A 71 -16.75 -31.49 -4.02
N ALA A 72 -15.53 -31.84 -3.61
CA ALA A 72 -15.26 -33.04 -2.81
C ALA A 72 -15.71 -32.93 -1.34
N LEU A 73 -15.91 -31.70 -0.86
CA LEU A 73 -16.25 -31.40 0.54
C LEU A 73 -17.65 -30.79 0.72
N THR A 74 -18.34 -30.57 -0.39
CA THR A 74 -19.61 -29.85 -0.48
C THR A 74 -20.72 -30.82 -0.88
N THR A 75 -21.91 -30.67 -0.30
CA THR A 75 -23.07 -31.52 -0.64
C THR A 75 -23.39 -31.36 -2.13
N ALA A 76 -23.52 -32.48 -2.86
CA ALA A 76 -23.77 -32.46 -4.29
C ALA A 76 -25.11 -31.76 -4.61
N ASN A 77 -25.10 -30.85 -5.59
CA ASN A 77 -26.26 -30.07 -6.06
C ASN A 77 -26.91 -29.14 -5.00
N ALA A 78 -26.28 -28.97 -3.84
CA ALA A 78 -26.81 -28.24 -2.71
C ALA A 78 -26.55 -26.73 -2.81
N VAL A 79 -25.40 -26.37 -3.37
CA VAL A 79 -24.97 -24.98 -3.48
C VAL A 79 -24.77 -24.61 -4.94
N PHE A 80 -25.11 -23.37 -5.29
CA PHE A 80 -24.87 -22.81 -6.61
C PHE A 80 -24.44 -21.36 -6.49
N ASN A 81 -23.59 -20.93 -7.44
CA ASN A 81 -23.11 -19.57 -7.47
C ASN A 81 -24.19 -18.66 -8.07
N GLU A 82 -24.45 -17.54 -7.43
CA GLU A 82 -25.38 -16.50 -7.89
C GLU A 82 -24.72 -15.13 -7.75
N GLY A 83 -25.21 -14.13 -8.49
CA GLY A 83 -24.79 -12.75 -8.29
C GLY A 83 -25.23 -12.21 -6.92
N GLY A 84 -24.44 -11.30 -6.35
CA GLY A 84 -24.70 -10.66 -5.06
C GLY A 84 -23.41 -10.53 -4.23
N GLY A 85 -23.39 -9.62 -3.26
CA GLY A 85 -22.23 -9.41 -2.39
C GLY A 85 -21.13 -8.60 -3.06
N ASP A 86 -19.87 -8.94 -2.78
CA ASP A 86 -18.69 -8.32 -3.41
C ASP A 86 -18.34 -8.96 -4.78
N GLY A 87 -19.25 -9.75 -5.38
CA GLY A 87 -19.07 -10.41 -6.67
C GLY A 87 -20.09 -11.53 -6.92
N GLN A 88 -19.61 -12.77 -6.84
CA GLN A 88 -20.46 -13.96 -6.76
C GLN A 88 -20.65 -14.34 -5.29
N SER A 89 -21.75 -15.01 -5.00
CA SER A 89 -22.03 -15.58 -3.69
C SER A 89 -22.56 -16.99 -3.87
N VAL A 90 -22.47 -17.80 -2.83
CA VAL A 90 -23.18 -19.07 -2.75
C VAL A 90 -24.60 -18.80 -2.31
N ALA A 91 -25.53 -19.05 -3.22
CA ALA A 91 -26.94 -19.20 -2.93
C ALA A 91 -27.26 -20.68 -2.69
N GLY A 92 -28.44 -20.96 -2.16
CA GLY A 92 -28.87 -22.36 -2.00
C GLY A 92 -28.75 -22.92 -0.61
N PHE A 93 -28.01 -22.28 0.32
CA PHE A 93 -27.59 -22.97 1.54
C PHE A 93 -28.76 -23.30 2.48
N GLN A 94 -29.15 -24.58 2.44
CA GLN A 94 -30.31 -25.14 3.13
C GLN A 94 -29.91 -26.02 4.31
N VAL A 95 -30.89 -26.32 5.16
CA VAL A 95 -30.72 -27.22 6.31
C VAL A 95 -30.09 -28.56 5.88
N ASN A 96 -29.10 -29.02 6.64
CA ASN A 96 -28.31 -30.24 6.42
C ASN A 96 -27.33 -30.20 5.24
N GLU A 97 -27.25 -29.10 4.50
CA GLU A 97 -26.22 -28.93 3.50
C GLU A 97 -24.87 -28.59 4.11
N THR A 98 -23.81 -28.90 3.39
CA THR A 98 -22.44 -28.56 3.76
C THR A 98 -21.75 -27.90 2.60
N ILE A 99 -21.09 -26.78 2.87
CA ILE A 99 -20.13 -26.16 1.96
C ILE A 99 -18.73 -26.27 2.54
N GLY A 100 -17.80 -26.79 1.74
CA GLY A 100 -16.45 -27.13 2.18
C GLY A 100 -15.36 -26.44 1.36
N TYR A 101 -14.26 -26.13 2.03
CA TYR A 101 -13.07 -25.48 1.49
C TYR A 101 -11.86 -26.32 1.88
N SER A 102 -11.06 -26.74 0.90
CA SER A 102 -9.90 -27.60 1.15
C SER A 102 -8.67 -26.77 1.53
N GLN A 103 -7.85 -27.28 2.45
CA GLN A 103 -6.50 -26.76 2.73
C GLN A 103 -6.43 -25.28 3.15
N VAL A 104 -7.43 -24.79 3.87
CA VAL A 104 -7.45 -23.45 4.47
C VAL A 104 -6.37 -23.37 5.54
N ASP A 105 -5.48 -22.37 5.47
CA ASP A 105 -4.37 -22.21 6.41
C ASP A 105 -4.73 -21.23 7.54
N PHE A 106 -4.96 -21.80 8.72
CA PHE A 106 -5.22 -21.10 9.97
C PHE A 106 -3.96 -20.49 10.60
N GLY A 107 -2.81 -20.58 9.93
CA GLY A 107 -1.53 -20.04 10.37
C GLY A 107 -1.14 -20.57 11.75
N GLY A 108 -0.67 -19.66 12.61
CA GLY A 108 -0.25 -19.99 13.97
C GLY A 108 -1.37 -20.15 15.00
N GLY A 109 -2.65 -20.04 14.60
CA GLY A 109 -3.77 -20.19 15.51
C GLY A 109 -4.84 -19.12 15.37
N ALA A 110 -5.80 -19.30 14.47
CA ALA A 110 -7.00 -18.47 14.39
C ALA A 110 -8.04 -18.86 15.43
N ASP A 111 -8.57 -17.85 16.12
CA ASP A 111 -9.58 -17.97 17.18
C ASP A 111 -10.86 -17.18 16.84
N GLN A 112 -10.92 -16.56 15.66
CA GLN A 112 -12.10 -15.92 15.11
C GLN A 112 -12.23 -16.20 13.61
N ILE A 113 -13.47 -16.18 13.13
CA ILE A 113 -13.83 -16.22 11.71
C ILE A 113 -14.88 -15.14 11.44
N GLN A 114 -14.61 -14.29 10.46
CA GLN A 114 -15.60 -13.37 9.90
C GLN A 114 -16.27 -14.05 8.71
N VAL A 115 -17.60 -14.00 8.68
CA VAL A 115 -18.43 -14.67 7.68
C VAL A 115 -19.38 -13.62 7.12
N ARG A 116 -19.34 -13.36 5.81
CA ARG A 116 -20.24 -12.42 5.17
C ARG A 116 -21.43 -13.14 4.55
N VAL A 117 -22.62 -12.74 4.98
CA VAL A 117 -23.86 -13.50 4.79
C VAL A 117 -25.03 -12.57 4.51
N GLY A 118 -26.01 -13.03 3.73
CA GLY A 118 -27.25 -12.32 3.41
C GLY A 118 -28.48 -13.18 3.68
N ALA A 119 -29.47 -12.67 4.41
CA ALA A 119 -30.73 -13.36 4.68
C ALA A 119 -31.86 -12.34 4.93
N PRO A 120 -33.03 -12.48 4.29
CA PRO A 120 -34.17 -11.59 4.51
C PRO A 120 -34.93 -11.88 5.81
N TYR A 121 -34.48 -12.84 6.61
CA TYR A 121 -35.09 -13.24 7.88
C TYR A 121 -34.03 -13.75 8.87
N ALA A 122 -34.43 -13.86 10.13
CA ALA A 122 -33.63 -14.44 11.21
C ALA A 122 -33.74 -15.98 11.22
N GLY A 123 -32.86 -16.64 11.97
CA GLY A 123 -32.93 -18.07 12.29
C GLY A 123 -31.95 -18.96 11.54
N GLY A 124 -31.26 -18.43 10.52
CA GLY A 124 -30.21 -19.14 9.79
C GLY A 124 -29.01 -19.48 10.70
N LYS A 125 -28.51 -20.72 10.65
CA LYS A 125 -27.37 -21.16 11.45
C LYS A 125 -26.48 -22.13 10.68
N ALA A 126 -25.17 -22.05 10.91
CA ALA A 126 -24.25 -23.07 10.42
C ALA A 126 -23.13 -23.34 11.42
N ASP A 127 -22.85 -24.62 11.63
CA ASP A 127 -21.70 -25.08 12.39
C ASP A 127 -20.44 -25.06 11.52
N ILE A 128 -19.35 -24.60 12.10
CA ILE A 128 -18.06 -24.44 11.44
C ILE A 128 -17.15 -25.56 11.92
N TYR A 129 -16.62 -26.33 10.98
CA TYR A 129 -15.71 -27.45 11.24
C TYR A 129 -14.34 -27.17 10.62
N ALA A 130 -13.28 -27.56 11.34
CA ALA A 130 -11.92 -27.72 10.80
C ALA A 130 -11.54 -29.20 10.88
N GLY A 131 -11.29 -29.82 9.73
CA GLY A 131 -11.21 -31.27 9.62
C GLY A 131 -12.52 -31.91 10.10
N SER A 132 -12.46 -32.82 11.07
CA SER A 132 -13.64 -33.44 11.70
C SER A 132 -14.12 -32.72 12.97
N THR A 133 -13.45 -31.64 13.39
CA THR A 133 -13.72 -30.99 14.68
C THR A 133 -14.59 -29.76 14.49
N LYS A 134 -15.70 -29.66 15.23
CA LYS A 134 -16.50 -28.43 15.29
C LYS A 134 -15.71 -27.36 16.05
N ILE A 135 -15.48 -26.22 15.41
CA ILE A 135 -14.71 -25.11 15.98
C ILE A 135 -15.57 -23.89 16.31
N GLY A 136 -16.76 -23.73 15.72
CA GLY A 136 -17.68 -22.64 16.07
C GLY A 136 -19.05 -22.78 15.42
N THR A 137 -19.88 -21.75 15.56
CA THR A 137 -21.20 -21.67 14.94
C THR A 137 -21.49 -20.22 14.53
N VAL A 138 -21.87 -19.99 13.28
CA VAL A 138 -22.43 -18.71 12.82
C VAL A 138 -23.95 -18.74 12.98
N SER A 139 -24.52 -17.69 13.57
CA SER A 139 -25.97 -17.51 13.73
C SER A 139 -26.44 -16.18 13.14
N ILE A 140 -27.57 -16.21 12.46
CA ILE A 140 -28.24 -15.05 11.87
C ILE A 140 -29.43 -14.69 12.75
N ASP A 141 -29.17 -13.95 13.83
CA ASP A 141 -30.19 -13.64 14.84
C ASP A 141 -31.23 -12.60 14.37
N ALA A 142 -30.92 -11.88 13.29
CA ALA A 142 -31.79 -10.90 12.66
C ALA A 142 -31.56 -10.92 11.14
N ALA A 143 -32.60 -10.54 10.38
CA ALA A 143 -32.49 -10.32 8.94
C ALA A 143 -31.35 -9.34 8.64
N THR A 144 -30.60 -9.60 7.58
CA THR A 144 -29.52 -8.72 7.11
C THR A 144 -30.05 -7.57 6.25
N GLY A 145 -31.26 -7.72 5.70
CA GLY A 145 -32.01 -6.70 4.95
C GLY A 145 -33.38 -7.24 4.51
N SER A 146 -34.04 -6.56 3.58
CA SER A 146 -35.34 -6.98 3.03
C SER A 146 -35.24 -8.04 1.93
N ASP A 147 -34.03 -8.30 1.42
CA ASP A 147 -33.77 -9.28 0.36
C ASP A 147 -32.47 -10.05 0.61
N TRP A 148 -32.23 -11.07 -0.24
CA TRP A 148 -31.10 -11.98 -0.15
C TRP A 148 -29.73 -11.36 -0.49
N ASN A 149 -29.71 -10.18 -1.10
CA ASN A 149 -28.52 -9.51 -1.61
C ASN A 149 -28.06 -8.35 -0.70
N VAL A 150 -28.69 -8.17 0.46
CA VAL A 150 -28.18 -7.29 1.51
C VAL A 150 -27.30 -8.10 2.44
N PHE A 151 -25.99 -7.90 2.37
CA PHE A 151 -25.01 -8.68 3.14
C PHE A 151 -24.56 -7.96 4.42
N THR A 152 -24.30 -8.74 5.47
CA THR A 152 -23.63 -8.29 6.69
C THR A 152 -22.48 -9.21 7.04
N THR A 153 -21.47 -8.70 7.75
CA THR A 153 -20.34 -9.51 8.23
C THR A 153 -20.58 -9.90 9.68
N LYS A 154 -20.56 -11.20 9.98
CA LYS A 154 -20.66 -11.75 11.32
C LYS A 154 -19.29 -12.22 11.78
N THR A 155 -18.83 -11.74 12.94
CA THR A 155 -17.63 -12.24 13.59
C THR A 155 -18.01 -13.34 14.57
N VAL A 156 -17.39 -14.51 14.44
CA VAL A 156 -17.66 -15.70 15.26
C VAL A 156 -16.36 -16.10 15.95
N SER A 157 -16.38 -16.20 17.27
CA SER A 157 -15.29 -16.84 18.02
C SER A 157 -15.26 -18.33 17.68
N ILE A 158 -14.08 -18.84 17.38
CA ILE A 158 -13.83 -20.25 17.12
C ILE A 158 -12.83 -20.82 18.12
N THR A 159 -12.87 -22.13 18.31
CA THR A 159 -11.80 -22.86 19.00
C THR A 159 -10.50 -22.62 18.25
N LYS A 160 -9.47 -22.16 18.97
CA LYS A 160 -8.19 -21.79 18.38
C LYS A 160 -7.64 -22.95 17.56
N THR A 161 -7.50 -22.74 16.26
CA THR A 161 -7.12 -23.76 15.27
C THR A 161 -5.93 -23.27 14.48
N SER A 162 -4.96 -24.13 14.19
CA SER A 162 -3.71 -23.78 13.50
C SER A 162 -3.40 -24.73 12.34
N GLY A 163 -2.52 -24.28 11.44
CA GLY A 163 -2.08 -25.05 10.27
C GLY A 163 -3.16 -25.17 9.19
N ARG A 164 -2.90 -26.04 8.21
CA ARG A 164 -3.83 -26.30 7.09
C ARG A 164 -4.90 -27.31 7.48
N GLN A 165 -6.16 -26.93 7.31
CA GLN A 165 -7.32 -27.77 7.59
C GLN A 165 -8.36 -27.62 6.48
N ASP A 166 -9.14 -28.66 6.26
CA ASP A 166 -10.38 -28.52 5.49
C ASP A 166 -11.41 -27.81 6.35
N VAL A 167 -12.01 -26.74 5.84
CA VAL A 167 -13.08 -25.99 6.54
C VAL A 167 -14.41 -26.38 5.97
N ARG A 168 -15.40 -26.66 6.83
CA ARG A 168 -16.77 -26.93 6.39
C ARG A 168 -17.76 -26.09 7.19
N PHE A 169 -18.66 -25.43 6.50
CA PHE A 169 -19.86 -24.85 7.10
C PHE A 169 -20.98 -25.84 6.86
N LYS A 170 -21.55 -26.37 7.95
CA LYS A 170 -22.67 -27.29 7.91
C LYS A 170 -23.91 -26.57 8.42
N ALA A 171 -24.90 -26.40 7.55
CA ALA A 171 -26.16 -25.79 7.87
C ALA A 171 -26.88 -26.58 8.98
N VAL A 172 -27.27 -25.89 10.05
CA VAL A 172 -27.99 -26.47 11.18
C VAL A 172 -29.34 -25.76 11.33
N ALA A 173 -30.37 -26.54 11.65
CA ALA A 173 -31.75 -26.06 11.59
C ALA A 173 -32.09 -25.04 12.70
N THR A 174 -32.85 -24.01 12.31
CA THR A 174 -34.09 -23.62 12.99
C THR A 174 -35.10 -23.03 11.99
N GLY A 175 -36.03 -23.85 11.48
CA GLY A 175 -37.26 -23.44 10.78
C GLY A 175 -37.11 -22.81 9.38
N GLY A 176 -37.55 -23.54 8.35
CA GLY A 176 -37.47 -23.13 6.93
C GLY A 176 -36.37 -23.86 6.16
N ASP A 177 -36.53 -24.01 4.85
CA ASP A 177 -35.56 -24.74 4.01
C ASP A 177 -34.30 -23.91 3.79
N TRP A 178 -34.43 -22.60 3.50
CA TRP A 178 -33.33 -21.70 3.15
C TRP A 178 -32.80 -20.95 4.37
N LEU A 179 -31.47 -20.88 4.55
CA LEU A 179 -30.88 -20.25 5.75
C LEU A 179 -30.26 -18.88 5.47
N PHE A 180 -29.28 -18.79 4.56
CA PHE A 180 -28.60 -17.55 4.18
C PHE A 180 -27.80 -17.74 2.87
N LYS A 181 -27.57 -16.65 2.13
CA LYS A 181 -26.50 -16.55 1.13
C LYS A 181 -25.15 -16.36 1.82
N PHE A 182 -24.10 -16.91 1.24
CA PHE A 182 -22.73 -16.82 1.75
C PHE A 182 -21.82 -16.18 0.71
N ASP A 183 -21.12 -15.10 1.08
CA ASP A 183 -20.28 -14.29 0.16
C ASP A 183 -18.79 -14.61 0.35
N TYR A 184 -18.27 -14.47 1.57
CA TYR A 184 -16.89 -14.84 1.87
C TYR A 184 -16.69 -15.15 3.36
N PHE A 185 -15.54 -15.73 3.69
CA PHE A 185 -15.05 -15.72 5.07
C PHE A 185 -13.56 -15.35 5.19
N GLU A 186 -13.20 -14.88 6.38
CA GLU A 186 -11.85 -14.45 6.75
C GLU A 186 -11.51 -15.01 8.15
N LEU A 187 -10.27 -15.50 8.34
CA LEU A 187 -9.79 -15.99 9.63
C LEU A 187 -9.06 -14.88 10.39
N HIS A 188 -9.28 -14.77 11.69
CA HIS A 188 -8.69 -13.75 12.56
C HIS A 188 -8.19 -14.32 13.89
N ASN A 189 -7.36 -13.53 14.57
CA ASN A 189 -6.89 -13.80 15.93
C ASN A 189 -7.33 -12.63 16.84
N THR A 190 -7.95 -12.93 17.97
CA THR A 190 -8.44 -12.00 18.99
C THR A 190 -7.27 -11.29 19.69
N GLY A 191 -6.06 -11.86 19.58
CA GLY A 191 -4.79 -11.25 19.99
C GLY A 191 -4.17 -10.26 18.99
N GLY A 192 -4.80 -9.98 17.84
CA GLY A 192 -4.26 -9.10 16.80
C GLY A 192 -4.16 -7.61 17.15
N GLY A 193 -4.58 -7.22 18.37
CA GLY A 193 -4.43 -5.87 18.91
C GLY A 193 -3.13 -5.63 19.71
N GLY A 194 -2.23 -6.60 19.82
CA GLY A 194 -1.00 -6.43 20.60
C GLY A 194 0.17 -7.30 20.15
N THR A 195 1.15 -6.68 19.51
CA THR A 195 2.61 -6.96 19.53
C THR A 195 3.18 -8.38 19.43
N THR A 196 2.41 -9.44 19.21
CA THR A 196 2.99 -10.76 18.94
C THR A 196 3.29 -10.89 17.46
N ASN A 197 4.59 -10.83 17.11
CA ASN A 197 5.10 -11.04 15.76
C ASN A 197 4.34 -12.22 15.09
N PRO A 198 3.81 -12.06 13.87
CA PRO A 198 3.17 -13.14 13.14
C PRO A 198 4.17 -14.28 12.90
N PRO A 199 3.70 -15.53 12.72
CA PRO A 199 4.59 -16.67 12.54
C PRO A 199 5.56 -16.43 11.38
N PRO A 200 6.87 -16.71 11.53
CA PRO A 200 7.82 -16.56 10.44
C PRO A 200 7.43 -17.42 9.25
N GLN A 201 7.28 -16.80 8.07
CA GLN A 201 7.15 -17.52 6.80
C GLN A 201 8.52 -17.53 6.12
N THR A 202 9.00 -18.72 5.74
CA THR A 202 10.32 -18.87 5.09
C THR A 202 10.40 -18.01 3.84
N GLY A 203 11.45 -17.18 3.75
CA GLY A 203 11.69 -16.29 2.60
C GLY A 203 10.77 -15.08 2.52
N LYS A 204 9.97 -14.80 3.56
CA LYS A 204 9.06 -13.65 3.62
C LYS A 204 9.31 -12.77 4.84
N VAL A 205 9.02 -11.48 4.71
CA VAL A 205 9.02 -10.50 5.80
C VAL A 205 7.60 -9.99 6.03
N PRO A 206 7.06 -10.13 7.24
CA PRO A 206 5.80 -9.51 7.63
C PRO A 206 5.86 -7.98 7.55
N VAL A 207 4.88 -7.38 6.86
CA VAL A 207 4.63 -5.94 6.80
C VAL A 207 3.24 -5.71 7.35
N VAL A 208 3.16 -5.26 8.60
CA VAL A 208 1.90 -5.00 9.31
C VAL A 208 1.47 -3.57 9.02
N VAL A 209 0.27 -3.42 8.46
CA VAL A 209 -0.34 -2.13 8.15
C VAL A 209 -1.52 -1.91 9.08
N THR A 210 -1.49 -0.85 9.86
CA THR A 210 -2.54 -0.49 10.81
C THR A 210 -3.20 0.82 10.40
N ASN A 211 -4.53 0.84 10.35
CA ASN A 211 -5.30 2.06 10.18
C ASN A 211 -5.80 2.54 11.54
N LYS A 212 -5.34 3.71 12.00
CA LYS A 212 -5.88 4.40 13.18
C LYS A 212 -6.70 5.64 12.83
N CYS A 213 -6.86 5.95 11.54
CA CYS A 213 -7.62 7.10 11.09
C CYS A 213 -9.11 6.94 11.45
N PRO A 214 -9.87 8.04 11.60
CA PRO A 214 -11.29 8.00 11.95
C PRO A 214 -12.21 7.58 10.78
N PHE A 215 -11.62 7.03 9.71
CA PHE A 215 -12.31 6.54 8.52
C PHE A 215 -11.58 5.31 7.97
N PRO A 216 -12.27 4.44 7.20
CA PRO A 216 -11.64 3.30 6.57
C PRO A 216 -10.61 3.73 5.51
N LEU A 217 -9.59 2.90 5.32
CA LEU A 217 -8.58 3.04 4.28
C LEU A 217 -8.59 1.82 3.38
N GLU A 218 -8.44 2.03 2.09
CA GLU A 218 -8.00 1.02 1.14
C GLU A 218 -6.47 1.04 1.11
N VAL A 219 -5.83 -0.07 1.42
CA VAL A 219 -4.36 -0.18 1.43
C VAL A 219 -3.87 -1.26 0.48
N ILE A 220 -2.66 -1.07 -0.06
CA ILE A 220 -2.00 -2.04 -0.93
C ILE A 220 -0.50 -2.04 -0.71
N LEU A 221 0.10 -3.24 -0.68
CA LEU A 221 1.53 -3.41 -0.78
C LEU A 221 1.95 -3.63 -2.24
N SER A 222 2.79 -2.73 -2.75
CA SER A 222 3.31 -2.78 -4.12
C SER A 222 4.82 -2.62 -4.16
N GLY A 223 5.42 -3.10 -5.24
CA GLY A 223 6.83 -2.97 -5.55
C GLY A 223 7.12 -2.04 -6.72
N VAL A 224 8.30 -2.21 -7.31
CA VAL A 224 8.74 -1.49 -8.51
C VAL A 224 7.71 -1.68 -9.63
N GLY A 225 7.31 -0.57 -10.27
CA GLY A 225 6.32 -0.58 -11.34
C GLY A 225 4.88 -0.83 -10.87
N ASP A 226 4.58 -0.60 -9.58
CA ASP A 226 3.27 -0.80 -8.97
C ASP A 226 2.75 -2.25 -9.01
N VAL A 227 3.69 -3.20 -9.08
CA VAL A 227 3.40 -4.64 -9.04
C VAL A 227 2.98 -5.03 -7.61
N PRO A 228 1.80 -5.62 -7.39
CA PRO A 228 1.42 -6.13 -6.07
C PRO A 228 2.43 -7.16 -5.55
N LEU A 229 2.85 -7.04 -4.30
CA LEU A 229 3.78 -8.03 -3.67
C LEU A 229 3.05 -9.15 -2.95
N GLU A 230 1.74 -9.03 -2.83
CA GLU A 230 0.86 -10.10 -2.41
C GLU A 230 0.47 -10.97 -3.62
N PRO A 231 0.52 -12.31 -3.51
CA PRO A 231 0.07 -13.19 -4.58
C PRO A 231 -1.44 -13.02 -4.83
N VAL A 232 -1.81 -12.74 -6.06
CA VAL A 232 -3.20 -12.66 -6.52
C VAL A 232 -3.33 -13.31 -7.89
N SER A 233 -4.35 -14.15 -8.06
CA SER A 233 -4.75 -14.69 -9.36
C SER A 233 -5.41 -13.61 -10.22
N GLY A 234 -5.12 -13.59 -11.51
CA GLY A 234 -5.87 -12.78 -12.49
C GLY A 234 -5.50 -11.29 -12.59
N GLY A 235 -4.37 -10.85 -12.01
CA GLY A 235 -3.84 -9.49 -12.23
C GLY A 235 -4.61 -8.36 -11.53
N VAL A 236 -5.57 -8.69 -10.66
CA VAL A 236 -6.33 -7.72 -9.87
C VAL A 236 -5.47 -7.19 -8.73
N LYS A 237 -5.39 -5.87 -8.55
CA LYS A 237 -4.70 -5.25 -7.40
C LYS A 237 -5.45 -5.59 -6.08
N PRO A 238 -4.82 -6.29 -5.10
CA PRO A 238 -5.47 -6.70 -3.85
C PRO A 238 -5.51 -5.54 -2.85
N PHE A 239 -6.42 -4.59 -3.08
CA PHE A 239 -6.71 -3.60 -2.06
C PHE A 239 -7.34 -4.26 -0.84
N ARG A 240 -6.86 -3.91 0.34
CA ARG A 240 -7.39 -4.34 1.63
C ARG A 240 -8.12 -3.17 2.26
N ASN A 241 -9.40 -3.36 2.57
CA ASN A 241 -10.16 -2.37 3.32
C ASN A 241 -9.85 -2.54 4.82
N LEU A 242 -9.29 -1.50 5.44
CA LEU A 242 -9.02 -1.45 6.86
C LEU A 242 -9.95 -0.44 7.51
N GLY A 243 -10.90 -0.92 8.34
CA GLY A 243 -11.66 -0.07 9.25
C GLY A 243 -10.76 0.61 10.30
N THR A 244 -11.32 1.57 11.04
CA THR A 244 -10.61 2.23 12.13
C THR A 244 -10.17 1.22 13.19
N GLY A 245 -8.90 1.28 13.57
CA GLY A 245 -8.25 0.35 14.50
C GLY A 245 -7.84 -1.00 13.88
N ALA A 246 -8.25 -1.29 12.64
CA ALA A 246 -7.93 -2.56 11.99
C ALA A 246 -6.47 -2.60 11.53
N SER A 247 -5.94 -3.82 11.47
CA SER A 247 -4.60 -4.10 10.94
C SER A 247 -4.63 -5.26 9.96
N TYR A 248 -3.68 -5.26 9.03
CA TYR A 248 -3.48 -6.33 8.06
C TYR A 248 -1.99 -6.63 7.90
N THR A 249 -1.62 -7.90 7.77
CA THR A 249 -0.23 -8.32 7.59
C THR A 249 -0.02 -8.81 6.17
N TYR A 250 0.82 -8.11 5.41
CA TYR A 250 1.35 -8.61 4.16
C TYR A 250 2.60 -9.46 4.41
N TYR A 251 2.83 -10.47 3.56
CA TYR A 251 4.05 -11.28 3.59
C TYR A 251 4.88 -11.02 2.33
N ALA A 252 5.71 -9.98 2.40
CA ALA A 252 6.55 -9.53 1.29
C ALA A 252 7.75 -10.48 1.07
N PRO A 253 8.28 -10.63 -0.15
CA PRO A 253 9.56 -11.31 -0.37
C PRO A 253 10.68 -10.72 0.50
N SER A 254 11.49 -11.59 1.12
CA SER A 254 12.62 -11.22 2.00
C SER A 254 13.69 -10.35 1.33
N ASN A 255 13.80 -10.43 0.01
CA ASN A 255 14.69 -9.59 -0.78
C ASN A 255 13.86 -8.86 -1.84
N TYR A 256 13.69 -7.55 -1.67
CA TYR A 256 12.92 -6.71 -2.57
C TYR A 256 13.46 -5.27 -2.60
N PRO A 257 13.87 -4.74 -3.77
CA PRO A 257 14.70 -3.54 -3.85
C PRO A 257 13.97 -2.24 -3.49
N SER A 258 12.66 -2.16 -3.72
CA SER A 258 11.85 -1.00 -3.40
C SER A 258 10.38 -1.40 -3.31
N ALA A 259 9.80 -1.28 -2.13
CA ALA A 259 8.42 -1.57 -1.85
C ALA A 259 7.74 -0.37 -1.19
N ARG A 260 6.43 -0.31 -1.31
CA ARG A 260 5.61 0.71 -0.66
C ARG A 260 4.26 0.18 -0.23
N VAL A 261 3.82 0.65 0.93
CA VAL A 261 2.42 0.56 1.34
C VAL A 261 1.76 1.88 0.96
N SER A 262 0.78 1.83 0.06
CA SER A 262 -0.03 2.99 -0.33
C SER A 262 -1.39 2.92 0.32
N ALA A 263 -1.89 4.05 0.81
CA ALA A 263 -3.20 4.20 1.42
C ALA A 263 -4.08 5.16 0.61
N TYR A 264 -5.37 4.85 0.59
CA TYR A 264 -6.40 5.65 -0.06
C TYR A 264 -7.61 5.71 0.87
N LYS A 265 -8.27 6.87 0.97
CA LYS A 265 -9.58 6.98 1.62
C LYS A 265 -10.69 6.43 0.72
N THR A 266 -10.54 6.59 -0.60
CA THR A 266 -11.42 6.02 -1.60
C THR A 266 -10.60 5.19 -2.57
N LYS A 267 -11.06 3.96 -2.87
CA LYS A 267 -10.37 3.06 -3.81
C LYS A 267 -9.98 3.79 -5.11
N PRO A 268 -8.74 3.66 -5.58
CA PRO A 268 -8.28 4.41 -6.74
C PRO A 268 -9.05 4.04 -8.00
N THR A 269 -9.21 5.03 -8.87
CA THR A 269 -9.82 4.89 -10.19
C THR A 269 -8.86 5.43 -11.25
N PRO A 270 -9.06 5.14 -12.56
CA PRO A 270 -8.25 5.76 -13.60
C PRO A 270 -8.28 7.30 -13.57
N ALA A 271 -9.37 7.91 -13.07
CA ALA A 271 -9.50 9.36 -12.92
C ALA A 271 -8.85 9.93 -11.64
N SER A 272 -8.64 9.08 -10.62
CA SER A 272 -7.97 9.45 -9.37
C SER A 272 -7.07 8.28 -8.92
N PRO A 273 -5.92 8.09 -9.59
CA PRO A 273 -5.07 6.91 -9.37
C PRO A 273 -4.08 7.10 -8.21
N ARG A 274 -3.83 8.35 -7.82
CA ARG A 274 -2.80 8.71 -6.83
C ARG A 274 -3.28 8.39 -5.42
N GLU A 275 -2.38 7.80 -4.65
CA GLU A 275 -2.54 7.54 -3.23
C GLU A 275 -2.80 8.80 -2.43
N LEU A 276 -3.47 8.62 -1.30
CA LEU A 276 -3.60 9.66 -0.29
C LEU A 276 -2.29 9.80 0.50
N GLU A 277 -1.61 8.68 0.74
CA GLU A 277 -0.31 8.66 1.38
C GLU A 277 0.44 7.34 1.11
N LYS A 278 1.77 7.33 1.25
CA LYS A 278 2.58 6.12 1.13
C LYS A 278 3.74 6.03 2.13
N ALA A 279 4.06 4.81 2.53
CA ALA A 279 5.29 4.48 3.25
C ALA A 279 6.21 3.64 2.37
N GLU A 280 7.50 3.98 2.30
CA GLU A 280 8.49 3.34 1.43
C GLU A 280 9.54 2.57 2.24
N PHE A 281 9.95 1.42 1.71
CA PHE A 281 10.95 0.55 2.35
C PHE A 281 11.64 -0.37 1.34
N THR A 282 12.77 -0.91 1.74
CA THR A 282 13.54 -1.93 1.01
C THR A 282 13.78 -3.12 1.94
N LEU A 283 13.67 -4.32 1.38
CA LEU A 283 13.97 -5.56 2.07
C LEU A 283 15.22 -6.16 1.44
N GLY A 284 16.21 -6.53 2.23
CA GLY A 284 17.44 -7.11 1.72
C GLY A 284 18.04 -8.10 2.69
N LEU A 285 18.84 -9.02 2.16
CA LEU A 285 19.66 -9.91 2.98
C LEU A 285 21.06 -9.33 3.09
N ASP A 286 21.64 -9.37 4.28
CA ASP A 286 23.03 -9.04 4.53
C ASP A 286 23.91 -10.02 3.73
N PRO A 287 24.82 -9.54 2.87
CA PRO A 287 25.63 -10.41 2.01
C PRO A 287 26.69 -11.21 2.77
N GLY A 288 27.06 -10.80 3.99
CA GLY A 288 28.09 -11.46 4.80
C GLY A 288 27.56 -12.60 5.67
N ASN A 289 26.31 -12.53 6.12
CA ASN A 289 25.74 -13.53 7.04
C ASN A 289 24.30 -13.98 6.70
N GLY A 290 23.68 -13.43 5.66
CA GLY A 290 22.32 -13.77 5.24
C GLY A 290 21.22 -13.26 6.16
N ALA A 291 21.54 -12.43 7.17
CA ALA A 291 20.54 -11.86 8.07
C ALA A 291 19.63 -10.89 7.32
N GLN A 292 18.35 -10.87 7.68
CA GLN A 292 17.40 -9.93 7.09
C GLN A 292 17.69 -8.50 7.54
N ASN A 293 17.79 -7.57 6.59
CA ASN A 293 17.80 -6.13 6.84
C ASN A 293 16.50 -5.52 6.30
N ILE A 294 15.93 -4.60 7.07
CA ILE A 294 14.77 -3.80 6.66
C ILE A 294 15.23 -2.35 6.65
N TYR A 295 15.19 -1.75 5.47
CA TYR A 295 15.53 -0.34 5.29
C TYR A 295 14.26 0.46 5.07
N TYR A 296 14.09 1.58 5.77
CA TYR A 296 12.84 2.33 5.70
C TYR A 296 13.02 3.80 6.09
N ASN A 297 12.05 4.60 5.66
CA ASN A 297 11.92 5.99 6.05
C ASN A 297 10.46 6.41 6.13
N LEU A 298 10.20 7.52 6.82
CA LEU A 298 8.93 8.24 6.72
C LEU A 298 9.13 9.39 5.74
N THR A 299 8.43 9.34 4.62
CA THR A 299 8.59 10.28 3.51
C THR A 299 7.33 11.09 3.25
N TYR A 300 7.52 12.38 3.05
CA TYR A 300 6.57 13.37 2.55
C TYR A 300 7.20 14.13 1.37
N VAL A 301 8.09 13.50 0.61
CA VAL A 301 8.80 14.12 -0.52
C VAL A 301 7.84 14.51 -1.66
N ASP A 302 6.73 13.78 -1.81
CA ASP A 302 5.74 14.00 -2.88
C ASP A 302 4.53 14.81 -2.42
N HIS A 303 4.02 14.54 -1.22
CA HIS A 303 2.90 15.25 -0.61
C HIS A 303 2.76 14.87 0.87
N VAL A 304 1.91 15.60 1.60
CA VAL A 304 1.36 15.18 2.90
C VAL A 304 -0.13 14.98 2.77
N GLY A 305 -0.62 13.76 2.98
CA GLY A 305 -2.05 13.47 3.05
C GLY A 305 -2.51 12.82 4.35
N LEU A 306 -1.64 12.03 5.00
CA LEU A 306 -1.94 11.42 6.31
C LEU A 306 -0.73 11.53 7.26
N PRO A 307 -0.95 11.67 8.58
CA PRO A 307 0.11 11.44 9.54
C PRO A 307 0.46 9.95 9.52
N MET A 308 1.73 9.60 9.53
CA MET A 308 2.18 8.22 9.50
C MET A 308 3.15 7.90 10.63
N GLN A 309 3.31 6.62 10.89
CA GLN A 309 4.37 6.04 11.69
C GLN A 309 4.92 4.82 10.96
N ILE A 310 6.24 4.68 10.97
CA ILE A 310 6.94 3.50 10.45
C ILE A 310 8.01 3.07 11.44
N ASN A 311 8.05 1.77 11.73
CA ASN A 311 9.11 1.16 12.53
C ASN A 311 9.29 -0.29 12.12
N ALA A 312 10.42 -0.88 12.51
CA ALA A 312 10.68 -2.29 12.34
C ALA A 312 10.97 -2.96 13.69
N SER A 313 10.80 -4.28 13.77
CA SER A 313 11.34 -5.10 14.86
C SER A 313 12.44 -6.00 14.31
N GLY A 314 13.45 -6.31 15.12
CA GLY A 314 14.61 -7.09 14.69
C GLY A 314 15.43 -7.61 15.86
N THR A 315 16.46 -8.39 15.55
CA THR A 315 17.43 -8.92 16.53
C THR A 315 18.67 -8.06 16.67
N GLY A 316 18.96 -7.20 15.69
CA GLY A 316 20.05 -6.25 15.71
C GLY A 316 19.60 -4.83 16.08
N GLY A 317 20.55 -3.89 16.05
CA GLY A 317 20.29 -2.47 16.29
C GLY A 317 19.74 -1.73 15.06
N GLY A 318 19.31 -0.48 15.28
CA GLY A 318 18.89 0.45 14.22
C GLY A 318 17.39 0.43 13.86
N CYS A 319 16.59 -0.34 14.60
CA CYS A 319 15.14 -0.41 14.47
C CYS A 319 14.47 0.80 15.15
N VAL A 320 14.56 1.96 14.49
CA VAL A 320 14.06 3.25 14.98
C VAL A 320 12.57 3.42 14.71
N ASP A 321 11.86 4.02 15.65
CA ASP A 321 10.48 4.45 15.44
C ASP A 321 10.42 5.89 14.92
N VAL A 322 9.81 6.07 13.75
CA VAL A 322 9.72 7.36 13.07
C VAL A 322 8.25 7.68 12.84
N ARG A 323 7.80 8.87 13.22
CA ARG A 323 6.38 9.24 13.11
C ARG A 323 6.15 10.73 12.93
N CYS A 324 5.14 11.08 12.16
CA CYS A 324 4.44 12.36 12.28
C CYS A 324 3.36 12.21 13.36
N ASN A 325 3.64 12.69 14.57
CA ASN A 325 2.76 12.51 15.73
C ASN A 325 1.60 13.53 15.80
N LYS A 326 0.97 13.82 14.66
CA LYS A 326 -0.25 14.64 14.61
C LYS A 326 -1.48 13.76 14.48
N SER A 327 -2.58 14.18 15.11
CA SER A 327 -3.89 13.58 14.83
C SER A 327 -4.28 13.85 13.37
N GLN A 328 -5.13 13.00 12.82
CA GLN A 328 -5.64 13.18 11.46
C GLN A 328 -6.33 14.54 11.32
N SER A 329 -7.13 14.94 12.31
CA SER A 329 -7.85 16.21 12.31
C SER A 329 -6.90 17.42 12.35
N ALA A 330 -5.88 17.40 13.21
CA ALA A 330 -4.91 18.48 13.32
C ALA A 330 -4.10 18.64 12.04
N LEU A 331 -3.72 17.53 11.40
CA LEU A 331 -3.01 17.58 10.12
C LEU A 331 -3.92 18.08 8.99
N ALA A 332 -5.17 17.62 8.92
CA ALA A 332 -6.14 18.10 7.93
C ALA A 332 -6.38 19.61 8.06
N THR A 333 -6.50 20.14 9.29
CA THR A 333 -6.58 21.58 9.55
C THR A 333 -5.30 22.30 9.11
N ALA A 334 -4.12 21.74 9.39
CA ALA A 334 -2.85 22.32 8.96
C ALA A 334 -2.74 22.37 7.43
N VAL A 335 -3.18 21.35 6.71
CA VAL A 335 -3.25 21.34 5.24
C VAL A 335 -4.23 22.39 4.76
N ALA A 336 -5.44 22.43 5.32
CA ALA A 336 -6.49 23.36 4.90
C ALA A 336 -6.08 24.83 5.05
N ASN A 337 -5.40 25.17 6.17
CA ASN A 337 -5.12 26.57 6.52
C ASN A 337 -3.69 27.00 6.22
N GLY A 338 -2.75 26.06 6.10
CA GLY A 338 -1.33 26.34 6.12
C GLY A 338 -0.51 25.68 5.02
N CYS A 339 -1.11 24.94 4.09
CA CYS A 339 -0.36 24.36 2.97
C CYS A 339 0.31 25.47 2.14
N PRO A 340 1.66 25.49 2.04
CA PRO A 340 2.38 26.56 1.36
C PRO A 340 1.95 26.73 -0.09
N ASP A 341 1.93 27.98 -0.55
CA ASP A 341 1.49 28.37 -1.89
C ASP A 341 0.05 27.95 -2.24
N GLY A 342 -0.71 27.52 -1.22
CA GLY A 342 -2.04 26.98 -1.36
C GLY A 342 -2.09 25.70 -2.19
N LEU A 343 -1.01 24.92 -2.30
CA LEU A 343 -0.89 23.70 -3.14
C LEU A 343 -1.72 22.52 -2.60
N ARG A 344 -3.01 22.78 -2.41
CA ARG A 344 -4.01 21.84 -1.92
C ARG A 344 -4.67 21.17 -3.10
N TYR A 345 -4.56 19.85 -3.17
CA TYR A 345 -5.14 19.04 -4.25
C TYR A 345 -5.93 17.87 -3.67
N SER A 346 -6.83 17.29 -4.46
CA SER A 346 -7.57 16.10 -4.08
C SER A 346 -6.84 14.85 -4.59
N MET A 347 -6.37 13.99 -3.68
CA MET A 347 -5.71 12.72 -3.98
C MET A 347 -6.22 11.63 -3.05
N GLY A 348 -6.34 10.40 -3.55
CA GLY A 348 -6.80 9.24 -2.78
C GLY A 348 -8.09 9.45 -1.99
N GLY A 349 -8.98 10.36 -2.40
CA GLY A 349 -10.24 10.65 -1.72
C GLY A 349 -10.21 11.71 -0.62
N ALA A 350 -9.11 12.45 -0.43
CA ALA A 350 -9.05 13.59 0.50
C ALA A 350 -8.14 14.72 0.00
N THR A 351 -8.13 15.84 0.71
CA THR A 351 -7.23 16.98 0.41
C THR A 351 -5.84 16.71 0.96
N ILE A 352 -4.83 16.88 0.11
CA ILE A 352 -3.40 16.78 0.45
C ILE A 352 -2.71 18.13 0.32
N CYS A 353 -1.55 18.29 0.94
CA CYS A 353 -0.61 19.36 0.62
C CYS A 353 0.48 18.82 -0.31
N LEU A 354 0.46 19.26 -1.57
CA LEU A 354 1.35 18.79 -2.62
C LEU A 354 2.74 19.41 -2.47
N ALA A 355 3.79 18.58 -2.56
CA ALA A 355 5.14 19.08 -2.54
C ALA A 355 5.45 19.87 -3.83
N PRO A 356 6.27 20.93 -3.75
CA PRO A 356 6.62 21.73 -4.91
C PRO A 356 7.44 20.94 -5.94
N ARG A 357 8.09 19.83 -5.53
CA ARG A 357 8.69 18.85 -6.43
C ARG A 357 7.68 18.32 -7.45
N SER A 358 6.63 17.66 -6.97
CA SER A 358 5.57 17.06 -7.80
C SER A 358 4.83 18.16 -8.57
N PHE A 359 4.53 19.28 -7.91
CA PHE A 359 3.91 20.42 -8.59
C PHE A 359 4.71 20.90 -9.80
N CYS A 360 6.03 21.06 -9.68
CA CYS A 360 6.89 21.61 -10.73
C CYS A 360 7.38 20.60 -11.77
N LEU A 361 7.31 19.29 -11.50
CA LEU A 361 7.77 18.25 -12.43
C LEU A 361 6.63 17.50 -13.11
N ASP A 362 5.49 17.32 -12.42
CA ASP A 362 4.36 16.62 -13.00
C ASP A 362 3.65 17.53 -14.02
N GLY A 363 3.39 16.99 -15.22
CA GLY A 363 2.67 17.70 -16.27
C GLY A 363 1.21 18.02 -15.91
N GLU A 364 0.66 17.30 -14.93
CA GLU A 364 -0.70 17.49 -14.40
C GLU A 364 -0.96 18.93 -13.97
N TYR A 365 0.05 19.62 -13.45
CA TYR A 365 -0.05 20.98 -12.89
C TYR A 365 0.55 22.06 -13.80
N ALA A 366 0.81 21.74 -15.06
CA ALA A 366 1.45 22.68 -15.98
C ALA A 366 0.61 23.95 -16.22
N GLY A 367 -0.72 23.85 -16.14
CA GLY A 367 -1.65 24.98 -16.32
C GLY A 367 -1.92 25.83 -15.08
N ASP A 368 -1.33 25.49 -13.93
CA ASP A 368 -1.57 26.24 -12.69
C ASP A 368 -0.81 27.58 -12.71
N SER A 369 -1.52 28.69 -12.50
CA SER A 369 -0.95 30.04 -12.58
C SER A 369 0.15 30.32 -11.54
N ARG A 370 0.17 29.57 -10.43
CA ARG A 370 1.18 29.69 -9.38
C ARG A 370 2.52 29.08 -9.78
N ARG A 371 2.56 28.27 -10.85
CA ARG A 371 3.76 27.57 -11.29
C ARG A 371 4.93 28.52 -11.55
N ALA A 372 4.68 29.68 -12.15
CA ALA A 372 5.73 30.65 -12.45
C ALA A 372 6.50 31.10 -11.20
N SER A 373 5.81 31.43 -10.11
CA SER A 373 6.44 31.90 -8.87
C SER A 373 7.02 30.76 -8.04
N VAL A 374 6.31 29.64 -7.91
CA VAL A 374 6.76 28.49 -7.10
C VAL A 374 7.98 27.82 -7.71
N CYS A 375 7.96 27.61 -9.04
CA CYS A 375 8.98 26.86 -9.77
C CYS A 375 10.16 27.70 -10.25
N SER A 376 10.30 28.94 -9.78
CA SER A 376 11.49 29.79 -9.99
C SER A 376 12.05 30.38 -8.68
N ARG A 377 11.39 30.12 -7.54
CA ARG A 377 11.68 30.71 -6.22
C ARG A 377 13.15 30.62 -5.80
N LEU A 378 13.82 29.52 -6.14
CA LEU A 378 15.18 29.22 -5.70
C LEU A 378 16.23 29.58 -6.76
N ASP A 379 15.84 30.10 -7.93
CA ASP A 379 16.77 30.37 -9.03
C ASP A 379 17.86 31.37 -8.63
N GLY A 380 17.51 32.36 -7.79
CA GLY A 380 18.48 33.29 -7.21
C GLY A 380 19.49 32.61 -6.29
N GLU A 381 19.06 31.69 -5.43
CA GLU A 381 19.96 30.94 -4.55
C GLU A 381 20.81 29.91 -5.31
N ILE A 382 20.28 29.33 -6.39
CA ILE A 382 21.05 28.47 -7.31
C ILE A 382 22.18 29.28 -7.95
N ALA A 383 21.88 30.46 -8.49
CA ALA A 383 22.89 31.35 -9.08
C ALA A 383 23.92 31.81 -8.03
N ARG A 384 23.46 32.13 -6.82
CA ARG A 384 24.32 32.53 -5.70
C ARG A 384 25.24 31.41 -5.22
N CYS A 385 24.75 30.18 -5.19
CA CYS A 385 25.54 29.00 -4.85
C CYS A 385 26.70 28.84 -5.84
N ALA A 386 26.40 28.95 -7.14
CA ALA A 386 27.41 28.87 -8.20
C ALA A 386 28.45 30.00 -8.14
N SER A 387 28.01 31.23 -7.87
CA SER A 387 28.93 32.37 -7.79
C SER A 387 29.79 32.35 -6.52
N LYS A 388 29.24 31.89 -5.40
CA LYS A 388 29.94 31.85 -4.12
C LYS A 388 30.92 30.67 -4.02
N TYR A 389 30.61 29.54 -4.65
CA TYR A 389 31.43 28.33 -4.59
C TYR A 389 31.77 27.80 -5.98
N PRO A 390 32.54 28.56 -6.77
CA PRO A 390 32.92 28.16 -8.13
C PRO A 390 33.67 26.83 -8.10
N GLY A 391 33.29 25.90 -8.97
CA GLY A 391 33.89 24.57 -9.05
C GLY A 391 33.34 23.56 -8.04
N GLN A 392 32.61 23.99 -7.00
CA GLN A 392 31.97 23.09 -6.04
C GLN A 392 30.44 23.03 -6.22
N CYS A 393 29.80 24.19 -6.37
CA CYS A 393 28.37 24.28 -6.68
C CYS A 393 28.21 24.58 -8.17
N ASN A 394 28.01 23.54 -9.00
CA ASN A 394 27.96 23.67 -10.46
C ASN A 394 26.60 23.25 -11.01
N PRO A 395 25.51 23.99 -10.73
CA PRO A 395 24.15 23.61 -11.13
C PRO A 395 23.95 23.53 -12.64
N GLY A 396 24.81 24.17 -13.46
CA GLY A 396 24.65 24.19 -14.91
C GLY A 396 23.31 24.77 -15.32
N SER A 397 22.51 23.98 -16.04
CA SER A 397 21.15 24.36 -16.46
C SER A 397 20.07 24.09 -15.40
N ALA A 398 20.41 23.49 -14.25
CA ALA A 398 19.46 23.17 -13.20
C ALA A 398 18.74 24.44 -12.69
N LYS A 399 17.44 24.30 -12.43
CA LYS A 399 16.55 25.35 -11.91
C LYS A 399 15.88 24.86 -10.64
N THR A 400 15.04 25.72 -10.07
CA THR A 400 14.25 25.43 -8.87
C THR A 400 13.59 24.04 -8.87
N PRO A 401 12.98 23.51 -9.96
CA PRO A 401 12.41 22.16 -9.94
C PRO A 401 13.43 21.05 -9.68
N GLN A 402 14.67 21.19 -10.18
CA GLN A 402 15.75 20.25 -9.91
C GLN A 402 16.23 20.32 -8.46
N VAL A 403 16.19 21.49 -7.82
CA VAL A 403 16.45 21.60 -6.38
C VAL A 403 15.34 20.93 -5.58
N TYR A 404 14.06 21.22 -5.86
CA TYR A 404 12.95 20.57 -5.15
C TYR A 404 12.99 19.04 -5.27
N ALA A 405 13.48 18.52 -6.39
CA ALA A 405 13.57 17.09 -6.65
C ALA A 405 14.92 16.46 -6.29
N CYS A 406 15.92 17.26 -5.92
CA CYS A 406 17.32 16.89 -5.89
C CYS A 406 17.74 16.04 -7.11
N SER A 407 17.46 16.53 -8.31
CA SER A 407 17.61 15.76 -9.54
C SER A 407 18.66 16.33 -10.50
N ALA A 408 18.94 15.56 -11.56
CA ALA A 408 19.84 15.91 -12.64
C ALA A 408 19.55 17.30 -13.24
N PRO A 409 20.57 18.01 -13.75
CA PRO A 409 21.92 17.50 -14.06
C PRO A 409 22.95 17.58 -12.93
N PHE A 410 22.62 18.14 -11.76
CA PHE A 410 23.62 18.40 -10.72
C PHE A 410 23.19 17.95 -9.33
N PHE A 411 21.93 18.20 -8.94
CA PHE A 411 21.51 18.02 -7.57
C PHE A 411 21.30 16.54 -7.19
N ASP A 412 21.21 15.64 -8.18
CA ASP A 412 21.27 14.19 -8.02
C ASP A 412 22.64 13.68 -7.56
N GLN A 413 23.70 14.45 -7.82
CA GLN A 413 25.07 14.12 -7.45
C GLN A 413 25.54 14.91 -6.22
N SER A 414 24.70 15.79 -5.67
CA SER A 414 25.08 16.63 -4.54
C SER A 414 23.94 16.84 -3.53
N ALA A 415 23.86 15.90 -2.59
CA ALA A 415 23.02 16.04 -1.40
C ALA A 415 23.32 17.34 -0.63
N LYS A 416 24.59 17.74 -0.59
CA LYS A 416 25.05 18.99 0.02
C LYS A 416 24.32 20.21 -0.52
N TRP A 417 24.47 20.47 -1.82
CA TRP A 417 23.95 21.70 -2.39
C TRP A 417 22.43 21.66 -2.57
N CYS A 418 21.84 20.47 -2.80
CA CYS A 418 20.40 20.35 -2.79
C CYS A 418 19.81 20.78 -1.43
N SER A 419 20.36 20.23 -0.33
CA SER A 419 19.88 20.49 1.03
C SER A 419 20.17 21.92 1.47
N ALA A 420 21.36 22.44 1.13
CA ALA A 420 21.73 23.80 1.46
C ALA A 420 20.79 24.82 0.80
N ILE A 421 20.47 24.68 -0.49
CA ILE A 421 19.53 25.60 -1.16
C ILE A 421 18.10 25.40 -0.62
N THR A 422 17.67 24.15 -0.47
CA THR A 422 16.34 23.81 0.06
C THR A 422 16.08 24.44 1.43
N ARG A 423 17.10 24.51 2.29
CA ARG A 423 17.03 25.07 3.65
C ARG A 423 17.42 26.55 3.77
N GLY A 424 17.83 27.20 2.68
CA GLY A 424 18.36 28.57 2.71
C GLY A 424 19.73 28.69 3.40
N MET A 425 20.52 27.60 3.40
CA MET A 425 21.77 27.41 4.12
C MET A 425 23.02 27.42 3.23
N VAL A 426 22.97 28.01 2.03
CA VAL A 426 24.14 28.11 1.12
C VAL A 426 25.37 28.75 1.81
N ASP A 427 25.16 29.62 2.80
CA ASP A 427 26.26 30.24 3.56
C ASP A 427 26.94 29.31 4.58
N ALA A 428 26.26 28.22 4.97
CA ALA A 428 26.77 27.22 5.90
C ALA A 428 26.21 25.82 5.51
N PRO A 429 26.61 25.27 4.35
CA PRO A 429 25.94 24.14 3.73
C PRO A 429 26.08 22.82 4.51
N ASP A 430 27.12 22.68 5.32
CA ASP A 430 27.36 21.51 6.19
C ASP A 430 26.89 21.75 7.65
N SER A 431 26.22 22.87 7.95
CA SER A 431 25.81 23.19 9.32
C SER A 431 24.87 22.14 9.88
N THR A 432 25.14 21.67 11.09
CA THR A 432 24.25 20.79 11.87
C THR A 432 23.34 21.58 12.83
N ASN A 433 23.43 22.91 12.82
CA ASN A 433 22.59 23.77 13.65
C ASN A 433 21.21 23.96 13.00
N VAL A 434 20.29 23.06 13.36
CA VAL A 434 18.92 23.01 12.85
C VAL A 434 18.15 24.32 13.10
N ALA A 435 18.46 25.07 14.16
CA ALA A 435 17.78 26.34 14.45
C ALA A 435 18.04 27.43 13.40
N GLN A 436 19.07 27.26 12.55
CA GLN A 436 19.35 28.16 11.43
C GLN A 436 18.57 27.78 10.17
N TYR A 437 18.10 26.53 10.05
CA TYR A 437 17.43 26.07 8.86
C TYR A 437 16.16 26.90 8.64
N TYR A 438 15.99 27.40 7.41
CA TYR A 438 14.89 28.27 7.02
C TYR A 438 14.84 29.63 7.76
N ASN A 439 15.88 29.99 8.51
CA ASN A 439 15.93 31.20 9.35
C ASN A 439 17.14 32.09 9.03
N THR A 440 17.58 32.09 7.77
CA THR A 440 18.74 32.89 7.30
C THR A 440 18.34 34.17 6.58
N GLY A 441 17.03 34.41 6.39
CA GLY A 441 16.50 35.46 5.53
C GLY A 441 16.71 35.21 4.02
N LYS A 442 17.19 34.03 3.62
CA LYS A 442 17.33 33.61 2.22
C LYS A 442 16.08 32.88 1.73
N PRO A 443 15.79 32.87 0.42
CA PRO A 443 14.77 31.98 -0.14
C PRO A 443 15.05 30.51 0.21
N PHE A 444 13.99 29.75 0.48
CA PHE A 444 14.05 28.33 0.83
C PHE A 444 12.78 27.61 0.38
N ASN A 445 12.75 26.29 0.53
CA ASN A 445 11.56 25.48 0.26
C ASN A 445 10.53 25.62 1.40
N LEU A 446 9.50 26.44 1.17
CA LEU A 446 8.43 26.70 2.13
C LEU A 446 7.71 25.41 2.57
N TYR A 447 7.54 24.45 1.66
CA TYR A 447 6.92 23.17 1.95
C TYR A 447 7.75 22.33 2.92
N ALA A 448 9.05 22.22 2.67
CA ALA A 448 9.95 21.46 3.54
C ALA A 448 9.91 21.98 4.99
N LYS A 449 10.05 23.31 5.15
CA LYS A 449 9.88 23.97 6.45
C LYS A 449 8.53 23.64 7.09
N TRP A 450 7.44 23.78 6.32
CA TRP A 450 6.09 23.52 6.83
C TRP A 450 5.93 22.07 7.31
N VAL A 451 6.45 21.09 6.57
CA VAL A 451 6.44 19.67 6.97
C VAL A 451 7.21 19.48 8.27
N HIS A 452 8.40 20.06 8.43
CA HIS A 452 9.16 19.99 9.68
C HIS A 452 8.41 20.65 10.85
N ASP A 453 7.74 21.79 10.63
CA ASP A 453 6.89 22.42 11.63
C ASP A 453 5.69 21.53 12.03
N GLN A 454 5.18 20.70 11.09
CA GLN A 454 4.02 19.83 11.34
C GLN A 454 4.41 18.48 11.97
N CYS A 455 5.51 17.89 11.51
CA CYS A 455 5.82 16.47 11.73
C CYS A 455 7.20 16.24 12.34
N GLY A 456 8.01 17.29 12.56
CA GLY A 456 9.37 17.16 13.07
C GLY A 456 10.33 16.57 12.03
N ALA A 457 11.29 15.79 12.51
CA ALA A 457 12.37 15.23 11.69
C ALA A 457 11.89 14.05 10.81
N VAL A 458 11.45 14.36 9.58
CA VAL A 458 10.98 13.41 8.56
C VAL A 458 11.45 13.87 7.18
N TYR A 459 11.48 12.98 6.18
CA TYR A 459 11.86 13.40 4.82
C TYR A 459 10.79 14.31 4.22
N SER A 460 11.10 15.60 4.09
CA SER A 460 10.26 16.59 3.42
C SER A 460 10.76 16.96 2.01
N PHE A 461 11.96 16.51 1.66
CA PHE A 461 12.60 16.54 0.34
C PHE A 461 13.65 15.42 0.24
N ALA A 462 14.16 15.09 -0.95
CA ALA A 462 14.90 13.83 -1.18
C ALA A 462 16.19 13.65 -0.37
N TYR A 463 16.91 14.74 -0.02
CA TYR A 463 18.16 14.70 0.76
C TYR A 463 18.04 15.36 2.13
N ASP A 464 16.86 15.26 2.76
CA ASP A 464 16.61 15.83 4.10
C ASP A 464 17.45 15.16 5.21
N ASP A 465 18.09 14.04 4.92
CA ASP A 465 19.08 13.37 5.74
C ASP A 465 20.47 14.00 5.66
N TYR A 466 20.74 14.97 4.78
CA TYR A 466 22.04 15.64 4.72
C TYR A 466 22.06 16.94 5.54
N PRO A 467 23.13 17.25 6.29
CA PRO A 467 24.17 16.30 6.71
C PRO A 467 23.57 15.34 7.73
N MET A 468 23.95 14.06 7.68
CA MET A 468 23.36 13.02 8.55
C MET A 468 23.43 13.38 10.04
N ALA A 469 24.49 14.06 10.46
CA ALA A 469 24.67 14.52 11.83
C ALA A 469 23.64 15.57 12.30
N ALA A 470 22.86 16.18 11.40
CA ALA A 470 21.79 17.11 11.75
C ALA A 470 20.49 16.41 12.18
N ASN A 471 20.37 15.09 11.96
CA ASN A 471 19.23 14.27 12.36
C ASN A 471 17.86 14.87 11.97
N GLN A 472 17.74 15.48 10.78
CA GLN A 472 16.47 16.06 10.28
C GLN A 472 15.60 15.06 9.51
N ALA A 473 16.22 14.03 8.96
CA ALA A 473 15.56 12.83 8.48
C ALA A 473 16.58 11.69 8.53
N GLY A 474 16.12 10.45 8.35
CA GLY A 474 17.00 9.31 8.34
C GLY A 474 16.44 8.19 7.46
N PHE A 475 17.34 7.57 6.71
CA PHE A 475 17.12 6.26 6.13
C PHE A 475 17.61 5.22 7.15
N TYR A 476 16.66 4.55 7.80
CA TYR A 476 16.95 3.66 8.92
C TYR A 476 17.18 2.24 8.43
N THR A 477 18.12 1.54 9.05
CA THR A 477 18.37 0.12 8.81
C THR A 477 18.12 -0.64 10.10
N CYS A 478 17.10 -1.49 10.12
CA CYS A 478 16.88 -2.46 11.19
C CYS A 478 17.57 -3.77 10.83
N ASN A 479 18.68 -4.04 11.52
CA ASN A 479 19.49 -5.24 11.29
C ASN A 479 18.82 -6.48 11.92
N GLY A 480 18.92 -7.62 11.25
CA GLY A 480 18.22 -8.84 11.68
C GLY A 480 16.71 -8.62 11.82
N GLY A 481 16.14 -7.81 10.93
CA GLY A 481 14.74 -7.41 10.90
C GLY A 481 13.81 -8.61 10.76
N ARG A 482 12.73 -8.60 11.55
CA ARG A 482 11.72 -9.65 11.62
C ARG A 482 10.36 -9.19 11.14
N GLN A 483 10.10 -7.88 11.17
CA GLN A 483 8.82 -7.29 10.79
C GLN A 483 8.97 -5.80 10.54
N LEU A 484 8.20 -5.27 9.59
CA LEU A 484 7.96 -3.84 9.41
C LEU A 484 6.53 -3.50 9.85
N ASN A 485 6.34 -2.37 10.52
CA ASN A 485 5.04 -1.82 10.89
C ASN A 485 4.85 -0.46 10.22
N VAL A 486 3.72 -0.29 9.54
CA VAL A 486 3.26 0.97 8.98
C VAL A 486 1.93 1.30 9.64
N THR A 487 1.82 2.44 10.30
CA THR A 487 0.57 2.91 10.91
C THR A 487 0.16 4.24 10.30
N PHE A 488 -1.04 4.29 9.73
CA PHE A 488 -1.67 5.53 9.28
C PHE A 488 -2.47 6.14 10.44
N CYS A 489 -2.37 7.46 10.61
CA CYS A 489 -2.91 8.26 11.70
C CYS A 489 -2.52 7.74 13.10
N PRO A 490 -1.22 7.64 13.44
CA PRO A 490 -0.75 7.01 14.68
C PRO A 490 -1.34 7.62 15.96
N ALA A 491 -1.73 8.90 15.93
CA ALA A 491 -2.34 9.65 17.04
C ALA A 491 -3.88 9.75 16.98
N GLY A 492 -4.54 8.99 16.09
CA GLY A 492 -5.99 9.08 15.83
C GLY A 492 -6.33 10.02 14.70
#